data_AF-V4HBL7-F1
#
_entry.id   AF-V4HBL7-F1
#
_cell.length_a   1.000
_cell.length_b   1.000
_cell.length_c   1.000
_cell.angle_alpha   90.00
_cell.angle_beta   90.00
_cell.angle_gamma   90.00
#
_symmetry.space_group_name_H-M   'P 1'
#
loop_
_entity.id
_entity.type
_entity.pdbx_description
1 polymer ?
#
loop_
_entity_poly.entity_id
_entity_poly.type
_entity_poly.pdbx_seq_one_letter_code
_entity_poly.pdbx_strand_id
1 'polypeptide(L)'
;MTGSTRGDADRAQSHVVGVALLLGITVVLLAGLTATVGTVVESNAAGVDAGRVAADVDDALAPVETTGSRTGPLSYGDGRLHTENRTVRLLNGDRVVETVDADALVYDRGAHRVTFLGGAVVRESGTSTTFESEPPLSTSTDALVVGVGALGDESVDTTGGGRLTLRTRVTHERAAYDVGTWRVAVETATPGVWERYFDRRGGVTSRRDFDDDGTTSVVASFPGRRAYLVVHRMRLEVDP
;
A
#
# COMPACT_ATOMS: atom_id res chain seq x y z
N MET A 1 16.89 -35.87 -76.18
CA MET A 1 16.48 -34.49 -75.85
C MET A 1 15.28 -34.58 -74.90
N THR A 2 15.51 -34.53 -73.58
CA THR A 2 15.24 -33.40 -72.66
C THR A 2 13.74 -33.12 -72.48
N GLY A 3 13.12 -33.57 -71.39
CA GLY A 3 12.85 -32.79 -70.15
C GLY A 3 11.32 -32.63 -70.03
N SER A 4 10.62 -32.59 -68.90
CA SER A 4 10.95 -32.24 -67.51
C SER A 4 9.86 -32.83 -66.60
N THR A 5 10.22 -33.68 -65.64
CA THR A 5 9.37 -34.03 -64.48
C THR A 5 9.45 -32.89 -63.47
N ARG A 6 8.55 -31.90 -63.55
CA ARG A 6 8.57 -30.73 -62.65
C ARG A 6 7.23 -30.40 -61.96
N GLY A 7 6.22 -31.27 -62.04
CA GLY A 7 4.87 -30.96 -61.53
C GLY A 7 4.51 -31.49 -60.13
N ASP A 8 5.06 -32.63 -59.70
CA ASP A 8 4.55 -33.33 -58.50
C ASP A 8 5.27 -32.96 -57.19
N ALA A 9 6.57 -32.62 -57.25
CA ALA A 9 7.32 -32.24 -56.06
C ALA A 9 6.80 -30.92 -55.45
N ASP A 10 6.38 -29.96 -56.29
CA ASP A 10 5.97 -28.62 -55.87
C ASP A 10 4.65 -28.62 -55.08
N ARG A 11 3.69 -29.48 -55.45
CA ARG A 11 2.41 -29.61 -54.72
C ARG A 11 2.55 -30.37 -53.40
N ALA A 12 3.39 -31.40 -53.36
CA ALA A 12 3.70 -32.11 -52.13
C ALA A 12 4.44 -31.20 -51.13
N GLN A 13 5.37 -30.36 -51.60
CA GLN A 13 6.07 -29.40 -50.75
C GLN A 13 5.16 -28.27 -50.24
N SER A 14 4.24 -27.76 -51.06
CA SER A 14 3.30 -26.72 -50.63
C SER A 14 2.36 -27.20 -49.52
N HIS A 15 2.01 -28.50 -49.49
CA HIS A 15 1.20 -29.09 -48.42
C HIS A 15 1.99 -29.21 -47.11
N VAL A 16 3.26 -29.66 -47.17
CA VAL A 16 4.13 -29.77 -45.98
C VAL A 16 4.41 -28.41 -45.37
N VAL A 17 4.70 -27.40 -46.20
CA VAL A 17 4.91 -26.02 -45.74
C VAL A 17 3.63 -25.44 -45.13
N GLY A 18 2.46 -25.69 -45.74
CA GLY A 18 1.18 -25.24 -45.20
C GLY A 18 0.86 -25.85 -43.83
N VAL A 19 1.10 -27.15 -43.64
CA VAL A 19 0.91 -27.83 -42.36
C VAL A 19 1.90 -27.35 -41.30
N ALA A 20 3.18 -27.18 -41.66
CA ALA A 20 4.19 -26.66 -40.75
C ALA A 20 3.87 -25.23 -40.27
N LEU A 21 3.39 -24.37 -41.18
CA LEU A 21 2.98 -23.01 -40.86
C LEU A 21 1.75 -22.98 -39.93
N LEU A 22 0.75 -23.82 -40.21
CA LEU A 22 -0.43 -23.98 -39.34
C LEU A 22 -0.05 -24.46 -37.95
N LEU A 23 0.83 -25.46 -37.83
CA LEU A 23 1.32 -25.95 -36.54
C LEU A 23 2.08 -24.86 -35.78
N GLY A 24 2.95 -24.11 -36.46
CA GLY A 24 3.69 -22.99 -35.87
C GLY A 24 2.76 -21.90 -35.32
N ILE A 25 1.76 -21.50 -36.10
CA ILE A 25 0.76 -20.51 -35.67
C ILE A 25 -0.04 -21.03 -34.48
N THR A 26 -0.49 -22.30 -34.52
CA THR A 26 -1.26 -22.89 -33.41
C THR A 26 -0.46 -22.90 -32.10
N VAL A 27 0.83 -23.26 -32.16
CA VAL A 27 1.72 -23.25 -30.99
C VAL A 27 1.90 -21.82 -30.44
N VAL A 28 2.10 -20.82 -31.32
CA VAL A 28 2.20 -19.41 -30.91
C VAL A 28 0.91 -18.92 -30.26
N LEU A 29 -0.25 -19.26 -30.83
CA LEU A 29 -1.55 -18.91 -30.26
C LEU A 29 -1.79 -19.58 -28.90
N LEU A 30 -1.45 -20.86 -28.75
CA LEU A 30 -1.57 -21.58 -27.48
C LEU A 30 -0.62 -21.03 -26.40
N ALA A 31 0.61 -20.70 -26.78
CA ALA A 31 1.57 -20.06 -25.89
C ALA A 31 1.08 -18.67 -25.44
N GLY A 32 0.53 -17.87 -26.36
CA GLY A 32 -0.07 -16.58 -26.05
C GLY A 32 -1.27 -16.67 -25.11
N LEU A 33 -2.15 -17.66 -25.31
CA LEU A 33 -3.29 -17.93 -24.42
C LEU A 33 -2.83 -18.40 -23.04
N THR A 34 -1.81 -19.25 -22.97
CA THR A 34 -1.24 -19.72 -21.70
C THR A 34 -0.59 -18.58 -20.93
N ALA A 35 0.16 -17.71 -21.61
CA ALA A 35 0.77 -16.54 -21.00
C ALA A 35 -0.29 -15.56 -20.46
N THR A 36 -1.35 -15.28 -21.24
CA THR A 36 -2.43 -14.38 -20.80
C THR A 36 -3.20 -14.94 -19.60
N VAL A 37 -3.58 -16.22 -19.61
CA VAL A 37 -4.23 -16.85 -18.45
C VAL A 37 -3.30 -16.85 -17.23
N GLY A 38 -2.00 -17.13 -17.43
CA GLY A 38 -0.99 -17.06 -16.37
C GLY A 38 -0.95 -15.70 -15.67
N THR A 39 -0.90 -14.61 -16.45
CA THR A 39 -0.88 -13.24 -15.90
C THR A 39 -2.16 -12.88 -15.12
N VAL A 40 -3.33 -13.33 -15.58
CA VAL A 40 -4.60 -13.08 -14.88
C VAL A 40 -4.67 -13.86 -13.57
N VAL A 41 -4.24 -15.13 -13.57
CA VAL A 41 -4.18 -15.95 -12.36
C VAL A 41 -3.21 -15.36 -11.36
N GLU A 42 -2.02 -14.93 -11.80
CA GLU A 42 -1.02 -14.31 -10.95
C GLU A 42 -1.51 -12.97 -10.37
N SER A 43 -2.16 -12.14 -11.18
CA SER A 43 -2.77 -10.89 -10.72
C SER A 43 -3.89 -11.13 -9.71
N ASN A 44 -4.72 -12.16 -9.90
CA ASN A 44 -5.77 -12.53 -8.95
C ASN A 44 -5.18 -13.08 -7.64
N ALA A 45 -4.15 -13.93 -7.73
CA ALA A 45 -3.46 -14.47 -6.57
C ALA A 45 -2.80 -13.35 -5.75
N ALA A 46 -2.13 -12.41 -6.42
CA ALA A 46 -1.52 -11.26 -5.77
C ALA A 46 -2.57 -10.34 -5.11
N GLY A 47 -3.75 -10.17 -5.72
CA GLY A 47 -4.84 -9.39 -5.14
C GLY A 47 -5.46 -10.05 -3.90
N VAL A 48 -5.68 -11.37 -3.93
CA VAL A 48 -6.15 -12.12 -2.74
C VAL A 48 -5.14 -12.05 -1.61
N ASP A 49 -3.86 -12.16 -1.93
CA ASP A 49 -2.76 -12.12 -0.97
C ASP A 49 -2.61 -10.72 -0.35
N ALA A 50 -2.64 -9.65 -1.15
CA ALA A 50 -2.67 -8.28 -0.65
C ALA A 50 -3.91 -8.01 0.23
N GLY A 51 -5.06 -8.59 -0.12
CA GLY A 51 -6.27 -8.53 0.71
C GLY A 51 -6.07 -9.17 2.09
N ARG A 52 -5.45 -10.35 2.13
CA ARG A 52 -5.11 -11.02 3.39
C ARG A 52 -4.09 -10.22 4.19
N VAL A 53 -3.01 -9.76 3.57
CA VAL A 53 -1.98 -8.95 4.24
C VAL A 53 -2.59 -7.70 4.84
N ALA A 54 -3.48 -7.01 4.14
CA ALA A 54 -4.15 -5.83 4.69
C ALA A 54 -4.97 -6.14 5.94
N ALA A 55 -5.74 -7.24 5.94
CA ALA A 55 -6.52 -7.68 7.09
C ALA A 55 -5.62 -8.13 8.25
N ASP A 56 -4.60 -8.96 7.99
CA ASP A 56 -3.65 -9.43 9.00
C ASP A 56 -2.89 -8.27 9.64
N VAL A 57 -2.50 -7.26 8.85
CA VAL A 57 -1.84 -6.04 9.32
C VAL A 57 -2.79 -5.19 10.17
N ASP A 58 -4.03 -4.98 9.73
CA ASP A 58 -5.04 -4.27 10.51
C ASP A 58 -5.27 -4.94 11.87
N ASP A 59 -5.49 -6.26 11.85
CA ASP A 59 -5.72 -7.08 13.02
C ASP A 59 -4.49 -7.18 13.92
N ALA A 60 -3.27 -7.19 13.40
CA ALA A 60 -2.06 -7.32 14.23
C ALA A 60 -1.68 -5.98 14.88
N LEU A 61 -1.86 -4.88 14.15
CA LEU A 61 -1.37 -3.57 14.56
C LEU A 61 -2.40 -2.78 15.37
N ALA A 62 -3.67 -2.76 14.95
CA ALA A 62 -4.85 -2.20 15.63
C ALA A 62 -4.54 -1.17 16.75
N PRO A 63 -3.89 -0.03 16.42
CA PRO A 63 -3.21 0.81 17.42
C PRO A 63 -4.16 1.45 18.43
N VAL A 64 -5.43 1.60 18.06
CA VAL A 64 -6.45 2.34 18.82
C VAL A 64 -7.17 1.47 19.85
N GLU A 65 -7.15 0.13 19.70
CA GLU A 65 -8.06 -0.74 20.43
C GLU A 65 -7.57 -1.16 21.82
N THR A 66 -6.26 -1.19 22.10
CA THR A 66 -5.77 -1.62 23.43
C THR A 66 -4.34 -1.13 23.73
N THR A 67 -4.09 -0.78 25.00
CA THR A 67 -2.71 -0.60 25.52
C THR A 67 -2.13 -1.97 25.90
N GLY A 68 -0.88 -2.24 25.55
CA GLY A 68 -0.21 -3.50 25.92
C GLY A 68 0.42 -4.22 24.73
N SER A 69 0.71 -5.51 24.91
CA SER A 69 1.31 -6.34 23.86
C SER A 69 0.24 -7.06 23.04
N ARG A 70 0.35 -6.99 21.71
CA ARG A 70 -0.45 -7.77 20.75
C ARG A 70 0.49 -8.62 19.90
N THR A 71 -0.02 -9.74 19.44
CA THR A 71 0.71 -10.68 18.58
C THR A 71 -0.22 -11.20 17.52
N GLY A 72 0.13 -11.02 16.26
CA GLY A 72 -0.66 -11.46 15.12
C GLY A 72 0.20 -12.18 14.09
N PRO A 73 -0.25 -13.30 13.51
CA PRO A 73 0.43 -13.89 12.38
C PRO A 73 0.22 -13.01 11.14
N LEU A 74 1.25 -12.89 10.31
CA LEU A 74 1.18 -12.31 8.97
C LEU A 74 1.57 -13.39 7.97
N SER A 75 0.67 -13.75 7.05
CA SER A 75 0.98 -14.67 5.96
C SER A 75 0.95 -13.94 4.62
N TYR A 76 2.04 -14.02 3.88
CA TYR A 76 2.20 -13.35 2.59
C TYR A 76 2.84 -14.29 1.58
N GLY A 77 2.42 -14.19 0.32
CA GLY A 77 3.05 -14.88 -0.81
C GLY A 77 4.27 -14.13 -1.33
N ASP A 78 4.82 -14.59 -2.45
CA ASP A 78 6.03 -14.04 -3.06
C ASP A 78 5.91 -12.54 -3.35
N GLY A 79 6.47 -11.73 -2.46
CA GLY A 79 6.48 -10.28 -2.51
C GLY A 79 7.63 -9.71 -1.70
N ARG A 80 7.57 -8.43 -1.36
CA ARG A 80 8.51 -7.78 -0.46
C ARG A 80 7.76 -7.12 0.69
N LEU A 81 8.18 -7.38 1.91
CA LEU A 81 7.70 -6.70 3.11
C LEU A 81 8.85 -5.84 3.64
N HIS A 82 8.66 -4.53 3.69
CA HIS A 82 9.69 -3.60 4.15
C HIS A 82 9.11 -2.39 4.89
N THR A 83 9.96 -1.68 5.63
CA THR A 83 9.60 -0.41 6.27
C THR A 83 10.05 0.79 5.43
N GLU A 84 9.25 1.86 5.42
CA GLU A 84 9.59 3.15 4.81
C GLU A 84 9.46 4.27 5.84
N ASN A 85 10.41 5.21 5.84
CA ASN A 85 10.34 6.38 6.72
C ASN A 85 9.20 7.28 6.27
N ARG A 86 8.25 7.54 7.15
CA ARG A 86 7.09 8.41 6.87
C ARG A 86 6.72 9.19 8.11
N THR A 87 6.33 10.42 7.90
CA THR A 87 6.00 11.32 9.00
C THR A 87 4.54 11.74 8.99
N VAL A 88 4.00 11.94 10.20
CA VAL A 88 2.73 12.64 10.40
C VAL A 88 3.02 13.88 11.23
N ARG A 89 2.61 15.05 10.72
CA ARG A 89 2.90 16.34 11.35
C ARG A 89 1.60 17.02 11.78
N LEU A 90 1.61 17.62 12.96
CA LEU A 90 0.56 18.52 13.43
C LEU A 90 1.06 19.96 13.33
N LEU A 91 0.29 20.82 12.68
CA LEU A 91 0.64 22.22 12.45
C LEU A 91 -0.41 23.15 13.03
N ASN A 92 0.01 24.36 13.41
CA ASN A 92 -0.87 25.49 13.69
C ASN A 92 -0.52 26.65 12.75
N GLY A 93 -1.42 26.95 11.82
CA GLY A 93 -1.08 27.76 10.65
C GLY A 93 -0.05 27.02 9.79
N ASP A 94 1.08 27.67 9.49
CA ASP A 94 2.18 27.07 8.72
C ASP A 94 3.32 26.54 9.59
N ARG A 95 3.23 26.73 10.92
CA ARG A 95 4.23 26.25 11.87
C ARG A 95 3.95 24.79 12.23
N VAL A 96 4.95 23.94 12.09
CA VAL A 96 4.95 22.58 12.64
C VAL A 96 5.04 22.69 14.16
N VAL A 97 4.08 22.08 14.85
CA VAL A 97 4.00 22.01 16.32
C VAL A 97 4.53 20.66 16.80
N GLU A 98 4.14 19.58 16.12
CA GLU A 98 4.65 18.23 16.37
C GLU A 98 5.00 17.53 15.06
N THR A 99 6.04 16.70 15.13
CA THR A 99 6.38 15.72 14.11
C THR A 99 6.40 14.35 14.77
N VAL A 100 5.65 13.42 14.20
CA VAL A 100 5.65 12.02 14.60
C VAL A 100 6.30 11.22 13.48
N ASP A 101 7.41 10.58 13.79
CA ASP A 101 8.01 9.53 12.96
C ASP A 101 7.08 8.32 13.03
N ALA A 102 6.17 8.25 12.06
CA ALA A 102 5.11 7.24 12.05
C ALA A 102 5.63 5.93 11.44
N ASP A 103 6.53 6.07 10.47
CA ASP A 103 6.99 5.03 9.56
C ASP A 103 5.82 4.32 8.87
N ALA A 104 6.15 3.53 7.87
CA ALA A 104 5.19 2.72 7.15
C ALA A 104 5.68 1.29 7.03
N LEU A 105 4.78 0.33 7.22
CA LEU A 105 5.01 -1.06 6.87
C LEU A 105 4.37 -1.29 5.51
N VAL A 106 5.16 -1.70 4.54
CA VAL A 106 4.79 -1.82 3.13
C VAL A 106 4.95 -3.25 2.69
N TYR A 107 3.92 -3.79 2.04
CA TYR A 107 3.98 -5.04 1.30
C TYR A 107 3.76 -4.77 -0.18
N ASP A 108 4.72 -5.14 -1.02
CA ASP A 108 4.65 -5.02 -2.47
C ASP A 108 4.59 -6.40 -3.15
N ARG A 109 3.64 -6.55 -4.09
CA ARG A 109 3.57 -7.72 -4.98
C ARG A 109 2.96 -7.35 -6.34
N GLY A 110 3.81 -7.24 -7.35
CA GLY A 110 3.38 -6.92 -8.71
C GLY A 110 2.70 -5.55 -8.77
N ALA A 111 1.42 -5.52 -9.18
CA ALA A 111 0.62 -4.30 -9.23
C ALA A 111 -0.16 -4.01 -7.93
N HIS A 112 0.07 -4.80 -6.87
CA HIS A 112 -0.61 -4.65 -5.59
C HIS A 112 0.36 -4.18 -4.52
N ARG A 113 -0.07 -3.22 -3.71
CA ARG A 113 0.70 -2.70 -2.59
C ARG A 113 -0.22 -2.51 -1.38
N VAL A 114 0.24 -2.91 -0.21
CA VAL A 114 -0.42 -2.66 1.07
C VAL A 114 0.48 -1.75 1.89
N THR A 115 -0.05 -0.71 2.50
CA THR A 115 0.72 0.22 3.32
C THR A 115 -0.02 0.52 4.61
N PHE A 116 0.57 0.14 5.74
CA PHE A 116 0.19 0.70 7.03
C PHE A 116 0.92 2.02 7.24
N LEU A 117 0.20 3.10 7.55
CA LEU A 117 0.78 4.42 7.83
C LEU A 117 -0.13 5.20 8.78
N GLY A 118 0.42 5.68 9.89
CA GLY A 118 -0.30 6.57 10.82
C GLY A 118 -1.57 5.95 11.42
N GLY A 119 -1.66 4.62 11.45
CA GLY A 119 -2.85 3.88 11.90
C GLY A 119 -3.90 3.62 10.81
N ALA A 120 -3.63 3.99 9.55
CA ALA A 120 -4.44 3.58 8.41
C ALA A 120 -3.79 2.39 7.68
N VAL A 121 -4.62 1.58 7.02
CA VAL A 121 -4.15 0.56 6.07
C VAL A 121 -4.69 0.92 4.68
N VAL A 122 -3.79 1.18 3.75
CA VAL A 122 -4.10 1.48 2.34
C VAL A 122 -3.81 0.26 1.49
N ARG A 123 -4.73 -0.07 0.59
CA ARG A 123 -4.51 -1.03 -0.50
C ARG A 123 -4.49 -0.33 -1.84
N GLU A 124 -3.48 -0.66 -2.63
CA GLU A 124 -3.34 -0.29 -4.02
C GLU A 124 -3.44 -1.54 -4.89
N SER A 125 -4.16 -1.42 -6.00
CA SER A 125 -4.31 -2.45 -7.00
C SER A 125 -4.41 -1.82 -8.38
N GLY A 126 -3.31 -1.86 -9.13
CA GLY A 126 -3.18 -1.18 -10.42
C GLY A 126 -3.42 0.33 -10.28
N THR A 127 -4.56 0.82 -10.77
CA THR A 127 -4.94 2.24 -10.69
C THR A 127 -5.90 2.56 -9.54
N SER A 128 -6.29 1.56 -8.75
CA SER A 128 -7.22 1.73 -7.63
C SER A 128 -6.47 1.86 -6.32
N THR A 129 -6.89 2.81 -5.48
CA THR A 129 -6.34 3.00 -4.13
C THR A 129 -7.49 3.23 -3.15
N THR A 130 -7.57 2.40 -2.13
CA THR A 130 -8.61 2.46 -1.08
C THR A 130 -8.01 2.28 0.30
N PHE A 131 -8.68 2.84 1.31
CA PHE A 131 -8.45 2.39 2.68
C PHE A 131 -9.09 1.01 2.85
N GLU A 132 -8.34 0.10 3.46
CA GLU A 132 -8.93 -1.03 4.18
C GLU A 132 -9.37 -0.56 5.57
N SER A 133 -8.48 0.17 6.25
CA SER A 133 -8.76 0.82 7.54
C SER A 133 -8.44 2.31 7.45
N GLU A 134 -9.41 3.14 7.83
CA GLU A 134 -9.24 4.60 7.86
C GLU A 134 -8.36 5.04 9.04
N PRO A 135 -7.59 6.13 8.89
CA PRO A 135 -6.79 6.66 10.00
C PRO A 135 -7.69 7.11 11.18
N PRO A 136 -7.20 7.00 12.43
CA PRO A 136 -7.95 7.37 13.63
C PRO A 136 -8.02 8.89 13.82
N LEU A 137 -8.82 9.56 13.00
CA LEU A 137 -9.08 10.98 13.09
C LEU A 137 -10.57 11.25 13.29
N SER A 138 -10.86 12.16 14.22
CA SER A 138 -12.21 12.58 14.57
C SER A 138 -12.29 14.10 14.65
N THR A 139 -13.39 14.64 14.15
CA THR A 139 -13.62 16.08 14.05
C THR A 139 -15.00 16.42 14.58
N SER A 140 -15.08 17.46 15.41
CA SER A 140 -16.32 18.11 15.80
C SER A 140 -16.23 19.61 15.51
N THR A 141 -17.26 20.37 15.92
CA THR A 141 -17.23 21.84 15.84
C THR A 141 -16.11 22.44 16.68
N ASP A 142 -15.80 21.84 17.84
CA ASP A 142 -14.91 22.43 18.84
C ASP A 142 -13.56 21.71 18.97
N ALA A 143 -13.45 20.47 18.46
CA ALA A 143 -12.28 19.62 18.66
C ALA A 143 -11.85 18.89 17.37
N LEU A 144 -10.54 18.75 17.23
CA LEU A 144 -9.86 17.85 16.31
C LEU A 144 -9.09 16.84 17.16
N VAL A 145 -9.38 15.54 16.99
CA VAL A 145 -8.65 14.46 17.62
C VAL A 145 -7.89 13.70 16.54
N VAL A 146 -6.57 13.66 16.67
CA VAL A 146 -5.65 13.01 15.74
C VAL A 146 -4.97 11.87 16.48
N GLY A 147 -5.33 10.63 16.14
CA GLY A 147 -4.56 9.45 16.50
C GLY A 147 -3.48 9.20 15.45
N VAL A 148 -2.30 8.79 15.89
CA VAL A 148 -1.20 8.39 15.00
C VAL A 148 -0.61 7.08 15.49
N GLY A 149 -0.70 6.02 14.69
CA GLY A 149 0.08 4.79 14.90
C GLY A 149 1.51 4.98 14.40
N ALA A 150 2.50 4.78 15.29
CA ALA A 150 3.92 4.90 14.98
C ALA A 150 4.62 3.55 15.21
N LEU A 151 5.25 2.99 14.19
CA LEU A 151 5.85 1.64 14.21
C LEU A 151 7.15 1.52 15.02
N GLY A 152 7.76 2.66 15.38
CA GLY A 152 9.03 2.72 16.08
C GLY A 152 10.22 2.33 15.18
N ASP A 153 11.42 2.34 15.76
CA ASP A 153 12.68 2.31 15.00
C ASP A 153 13.05 0.95 14.35
N GLU A 154 12.19 -0.08 14.46
CA GLU A 154 12.51 -1.40 13.92
C GLU A 154 12.30 -1.43 12.40
N SER A 155 13.39 -1.68 11.67
CA SER A 155 13.34 -1.82 10.22
C SER A 155 13.11 -3.28 9.81
N VAL A 156 12.20 -3.49 8.87
CA VAL A 156 11.97 -4.79 8.24
C VAL A 156 12.36 -4.68 6.77
N ASP A 157 13.00 -5.71 6.22
CA ASP A 157 13.16 -5.88 4.78
C ASP A 157 13.32 -7.38 4.47
N THR A 158 12.28 -7.97 3.89
CA THR A 158 12.25 -9.38 3.52
C THR A 158 11.55 -9.60 2.19
N THR A 159 12.02 -10.59 1.44
CA THR A 159 11.52 -10.93 0.10
C THR A 159 11.16 -12.40 0.01
N GLY A 160 10.20 -12.74 -0.86
CA GLY A 160 9.66 -14.08 -1.02
C GLY A 160 8.31 -14.21 -0.32
N GLY A 161 7.83 -15.44 -0.14
CA GLY A 161 6.63 -15.75 0.64
C GLY A 161 6.97 -16.42 1.97
N GLY A 162 6.07 -16.29 2.95
CA GLY A 162 6.27 -16.88 4.25
C GLY A 162 5.17 -16.56 5.26
N ARG A 163 5.45 -16.96 6.49
CA ARG A 163 4.67 -16.59 7.66
C ARG A 163 5.61 -15.88 8.64
N LEU A 164 5.19 -14.73 9.11
CA LEU A 164 5.87 -13.99 10.18
C LEU A 164 4.91 -13.83 11.35
N THR A 165 5.47 -13.60 12.52
CA THR A 165 4.72 -13.16 13.70
C THR A 165 5.05 -11.71 13.94
N LEU A 166 4.04 -10.83 13.85
CA LEU A 166 4.17 -9.44 14.24
C LEU A 166 3.84 -9.34 15.73
N ARG A 167 4.80 -8.88 16.52
CA ARG A 167 4.60 -8.54 17.93
C ARG A 167 4.63 -7.04 18.06
N THR A 168 3.60 -6.46 18.66
CA THR A 168 3.54 -5.03 18.92
C THR A 168 3.38 -4.78 20.40
N ARG A 169 4.09 -3.79 20.92
CA ARG A 169 3.87 -3.27 22.28
C ARG A 169 3.44 -1.82 22.17
N VAL A 170 2.19 -1.54 22.51
CA VAL A 170 1.58 -0.23 22.32
C VAL A 170 1.67 0.60 23.60
N THR A 171 2.29 1.77 23.48
CA THR A 171 2.28 2.83 24.50
C THR A 171 1.61 4.08 23.94
N HIS A 172 1.08 4.91 24.82
CA HIS A 172 0.30 6.09 24.43
C HIS A 172 0.95 7.36 24.95
N GLU A 173 1.15 8.32 24.07
CA GLU A 173 1.44 9.70 24.43
C GLU A 173 0.27 10.58 24.01
N ARG A 174 -0.10 11.53 24.88
CA ARG A 174 -1.26 12.39 24.67
C ARG A 174 -0.85 13.84 24.88
N ALA A 175 -1.16 14.67 23.90
CA ALA A 175 -0.99 16.12 23.99
C ALA A 175 -2.31 16.82 23.65
N ALA A 176 -2.55 17.94 24.31
CA ALA A 176 -3.71 18.77 24.09
C ALA A 176 -3.25 20.20 23.82
N TYR A 177 -3.89 20.84 22.85
CA TYR A 177 -3.56 22.18 22.40
C TYR A 177 -4.83 23.04 22.37
N ASP A 178 -4.64 24.33 22.63
CA ASP A 178 -5.73 25.30 22.61
C ASP A 178 -6.31 25.51 21.20
N VAL A 179 -7.34 26.36 21.12
CA VAL A 179 -8.00 26.69 19.86
C VAL A 179 -6.99 27.30 18.88
N GLY A 180 -6.97 26.80 17.64
CA GLY A 180 -6.01 27.23 16.64
C GLY A 180 -6.45 26.98 15.20
N THR A 181 -5.54 27.25 14.27
CA THR A 181 -5.72 26.92 12.84
C THR A 181 -5.00 25.61 12.56
N TRP A 182 -5.53 24.52 13.12
CA TRP A 182 -4.86 23.22 13.09
C TRP A 182 -4.83 22.64 11.69
N ARG A 183 -3.72 21.98 11.35
CA ARG A 183 -3.57 21.20 10.11
C ARG A 183 -2.88 19.89 10.41
N VAL A 184 -3.29 18.83 9.74
CA VAL A 184 -2.67 17.51 9.80
C VAL A 184 -1.98 17.26 8.47
N ALA A 185 -0.69 16.96 8.49
CA ALA A 185 0.07 16.60 7.30
C ALA A 185 0.49 15.13 7.37
N VAL A 186 0.19 14.35 6.33
CA VAL A 186 0.56 12.94 6.24
C VAL A 186 1.41 12.74 4.99
N GLU A 187 2.67 12.38 5.20
CA GLU A 187 3.65 12.08 4.15
C GLU A 187 3.38 10.72 3.55
N THR A 188 3.08 10.67 2.25
CA THR A 188 2.56 9.44 1.66
C THR A 188 2.79 9.37 0.15
N ALA A 189 3.06 8.15 -0.34
CA ALA A 189 3.10 7.85 -1.76
C ALA A 189 1.70 7.81 -2.41
N THR A 190 0.62 7.79 -1.61
CA THR A 190 -0.77 7.63 -2.08
C THR A 190 -1.67 8.84 -1.80
N PRO A 191 -1.29 10.07 -2.18
CA PRO A 191 -1.96 11.28 -1.70
C PRO A 191 -3.46 11.33 -2.02
N GLY A 192 -3.88 10.77 -3.16
CA GLY A 192 -5.28 10.85 -3.60
C GLY A 192 -6.30 10.20 -2.66
N VAL A 193 -5.95 9.12 -1.95
CA VAL A 193 -6.89 8.48 -1.01
C VAL A 193 -7.02 9.29 0.29
N TRP A 194 -5.91 9.87 0.75
CA TRP A 194 -5.86 10.75 1.91
C TRP A 194 -6.61 12.06 1.68
N GLU A 195 -6.43 12.69 0.51
CA GLU A 195 -7.18 13.90 0.11
C GLU A 195 -8.68 13.66 0.19
N ARG A 196 -9.17 12.59 -0.46
CA ARG A 196 -10.59 12.20 -0.40
C ARG A 196 -11.07 11.95 1.02
N TYR A 197 -10.24 11.35 1.88
CA TYR A 197 -10.60 11.10 3.28
C TYR A 197 -10.76 12.40 4.06
N PHE A 198 -9.78 13.30 3.96
CA PHE A 198 -9.83 14.57 4.68
C PHE A 198 -10.96 15.46 4.19
N ASP A 199 -11.22 15.50 2.88
CA ASP A 199 -12.34 16.25 2.31
C ASP A 199 -13.68 15.75 2.88
N ARG A 200 -13.88 14.43 3.02
CA ARG A 200 -15.08 13.85 3.67
C ARG A 200 -15.22 14.26 5.14
N ARG A 201 -14.12 14.60 5.82
CA ARG A 201 -14.10 15.09 7.20
C ARG A 201 -14.18 16.61 7.29
N GLY A 202 -14.43 17.31 6.17
CA GLY A 202 -14.54 18.76 6.12
C GLY A 202 -13.19 19.48 6.21
N GLY A 203 -12.09 18.77 5.95
CA GLY A 203 -10.76 19.37 5.83
C GLY A 203 -10.57 19.99 4.45
N VAL A 204 -9.88 21.12 4.39
CA VAL A 204 -9.39 21.67 3.10
C VAL A 204 -7.98 21.16 2.87
N THR A 205 -7.78 20.46 1.76
CA THR A 205 -6.54 19.75 1.46
C THR A 205 -5.61 20.54 0.55
N SER A 206 -4.31 20.31 0.73
CA SER A 206 -3.23 20.81 -0.11
C SER A 206 -2.07 19.82 -0.03
N ARG A 207 -1.11 19.96 -0.94
CA ARG A 207 0.11 19.13 -0.97
C ARG A 207 1.32 19.97 -0.61
N ARG A 208 2.22 19.41 0.18
CA ARG A 208 3.48 20.05 0.54
C ARG A 208 4.55 19.01 0.79
N ASP A 209 5.69 19.20 0.17
CA ASP A 209 6.93 18.53 0.55
C ASP A 209 7.58 19.35 1.69
N PHE A 210 8.01 18.69 2.76
CA PHE A 210 8.53 19.34 3.97
C PHE A 210 10.05 19.25 4.09
N ASP A 211 10.66 18.23 3.48
CA ASP A 211 12.09 17.94 3.55
C ASP A 211 12.76 17.86 2.17
N ASP A 212 12.01 18.16 1.10
CA ASP A 212 12.46 18.20 -0.29
C ASP A 212 12.98 16.82 -0.77
N ASP A 213 12.47 15.72 -0.18
CA ASP A 213 12.85 14.35 -0.53
C ASP A 213 12.05 13.77 -1.71
N GLY A 214 11.04 14.51 -2.19
CA GLY A 214 10.15 14.13 -3.29
C GLY A 214 8.88 13.40 -2.86
N THR A 215 8.79 12.97 -1.60
CA THR A 215 7.60 12.38 -0.99
C THR A 215 6.72 13.48 -0.41
N THR A 216 5.60 13.72 -1.06
CA THR A 216 4.70 14.80 -0.64
C THR A 216 3.85 14.41 0.58
N SER A 217 3.60 15.38 1.46
CA SER A 217 2.55 15.30 2.47
C SER A 217 1.22 15.86 1.98
N VAL A 218 0.12 15.15 2.27
CA VAL A 218 -1.23 15.69 2.18
C VAL A 218 -1.54 16.47 3.45
N VAL A 219 -1.76 17.77 3.33
CA VAL A 219 -2.02 18.71 4.42
C VAL A 219 -3.49 19.09 4.44
N ALA A 220 -4.21 18.69 5.49
CA ALA A 220 -5.62 19.01 5.70
C ALA A 220 -5.81 20.05 6.81
N SER A 221 -6.58 21.11 6.53
CA SER A 221 -6.83 22.20 7.47
C SER A 221 -8.19 22.09 8.19
N PHE A 222 -8.16 22.28 9.52
CA PHE A 222 -9.30 22.24 10.43
C PHE A 222 -9.28 23.45 11.39
N PRO A 223 -9.65 24.66 10.92
CA PRO A 223 -9.55 25.87 11.72
C PRO A 223 -10.56 25.94 12.88
N GLY A 224 -10.25 26.75 13.90
CA GLY A 224 -11.19 27.14 14.96
C GLY A 224 -11.47 26.07 16.01
N ARG A 225 -10.62 25.05 16.12
CA ARG A 225 -10.80 23.90 17.01
C ARG A 225 -9.68 23.80 18.02
N ARG A 226 -9.93 23.17 19.18
CA ARG A 226 -8.87 22.61 20.04
C ARG A 226 -8.31 21.34 19.37
N ALA A 227 -7.03 21.06 19.53
CA ALA A 227 -6.42 19.84 18.99
C ALA A 227 -6.02 18.88 20.11
N TYR A 228 -6.22 17.59 19.87
CA TYR A 228 -5.74 16.50 20.72
C TYR A 228 -4.94 15.56 19.84
N LEU A 229 -3.67 15.33 20.19
CA LEU A 229 -2.81 14.36 19.54
C LEU A 229 -2.68 13.14 20.45
N VAL A 230 -2.92 11.95 19.91
CA VAL A 230 -2.70 10.67 20.59
C VAL A 230 -1.73 9.86 19.74
N VAL A 231 -0.50 9.71 20.21
CA VAL A 231 0.51 8.89 19.53
C VAL A 231 0.49 7.50 20.14
N HIS A 232 0.18 6.50 19.32
CA HIS A 232 0.22 5.09 19.64
C HIS A 232 1.57 4.55 19.18
N ARG A 233 2.59 4.61 20.06
CA ARG A 233 3.91 4.04 19.75
C ARG A 233 3.83 2.53 19.88
N MET A 234 3.89 1.87 18.75
CA MET A 234 3.95 0.44 18.60
C MET A 234 5.42 0.07 18.49
N ARG A 235 5.99 -0.65 19.45
CA ARG A 235 7.28 -1.29 19.20
C ARG A 235 7.01 -2.57 18.42
N LEU A 236 7.16 -2.50 17.10
CA LEU A 236 7.05 -3.67 16.22
C LEU A 236 8.29 -4.54 16.40
N GLU A 237 8.06 -5.84 16.60
CA GLU A 237 9.07 -6.90 16.62
C GLU A 237 8.62 -7.94 15.57
N VAL A 238 9.51 -8.33 14.65
CA VAL A 238 9.19 -9.32 13.60
C VAL A 238 9.96 -10.62 13.79
N ASP A 239 9.22 -11.71 13.98
CA ASP A 239 9.79 -13.04 14.21
C ASP A 239 9.37 -14.03 13.09
N PRO A 240 10.28 -14.94 12.66
CA PRO A 240 9.98 -15.99 11.69
C PRO A 240 9.11 -17.13 12.25
#